data_AF-D5X0P9-F1
#
_entry.id   AF-D5X0P9-F1
#
_cell.length_a   1.000
_cell.length_b   1.000
_cell.length_c   1.000
_cell.angle_alpha   90.00
_cell.angle_beta   90.00
_cell.angle_gamma   90.00
#
_symmetry.space_group_name_H-M   'P 1'
#
loop_
_entity.id
_entity.type
_entity.pdbx_description
1 polymer ?
#
loop_
_entity_poly.entity_id
_entity_poly.type
_entity_poly.pdbx_seq_one_letter_code
_entity_poly.pdbx_strand_id
1 'polypeptide(L)'
;MRGIGFLCGGLLVLACFGQAQAAIEVKTPPICLSQPRSADCAAQTRRALNERMTHLYRLELQKVMGTYTERRLDHAQNLWRRWANAECEFRNGPPDWQNAAWSTRQDDCLSGMIRSRIAQLDGFLHCSGATCPPK
;
A
#
# COMPACT_ATOMS: atom_id res chain seq x y z
N MET A 1 -11.83 69.14 -25.50
CA MET A 1 -11.19 68.97 -24.17
C MET A 1 -12.13 68.15 -23.29
N ARG A 2 -11.66 67.00 -22.75
CA ARG A 2 -12.27 66.21 -21.64
C ARG A 2 -13.64 65.56 -21.96
N GLY A 3 -14.00 64.35 -21.56
CA GLY A 3 -13.41 63.39 -20.62
C GLY A 3 -13.77 61.95 -21.03
N ILE A 4 -12.86 61.01 -20.79
CA ILE A 4 -12.81 60.08 -19.64
C ILE A 4 -13.70 58.86 -19.88
N GLY A 5 -13.04 57.76 -20.23
CA GLY A 5 -13.62 56.47 -20.55
C GLY A 5 -14.13 55.71 -19.34
N PHE A 6 -15.17 54.93 -19.60
CA PHE A 6 -15.69 53.90 -18.71
C PHE A 6 -14.68 52.75 -18.61
N LEU A 7 -14.09 52.58 -17.43
CA LEU A 7 -13.40 51.36 -17.04
C LEU A 7 -14.25 50.66 -15.97
N CYS A 8 -15.11 49.74 -16.43
CA CYS A 8 -15.73 48.73 -15.59
C CYS A 8 -14.66 47.69 -15.18
N GLY A 9 -13.94 47.96 -14.09
CA GLY A 9 -13.08 46.99 -13.42
C GLY A 9 -13.88 46.13 -12.46
N GLY A 10 -14.59 45.12 -12.99
CA GLY A 10 -15.22 44.08 -12.17
C GLY A 10 -14.17 43.09 -11.68
N LEU A 11 -13.78 43.19 -10.41
CA LEU A 11 -13.00 42.17 -9.71
C LEU A 11 -13.96 41.39 -8.80
N LEU A 12 -14.51 40.28 -9.30
CA LEU A 12 -15.23 39.31 -8.48
C LEU A 12 -14.46 38.00 -8.53
N VAL A 13 -13.75 37.78 -7.44
CA VAL A 13 -12.88 36.66 -7.12
C VAL A 13 -13.65 35.35 -7.27
N LEU A 14 -13.16 34.46 -8.15
CA LEU A 14 -13.51 33.05 -8.16
C LEU A 14 -13.12 32.45 -6.80
N ALA A 15 -14.10 32.23 -5.93
CA ALA A 15 -13.94 31.37 -4.77
C ALA A 15 -14.25 29.92 -5.19
N CYS A 16 -13.26 29.25 -5.78
CA CYS A 16 -13.25 27.79 -5.86
C CYS A 16 -13.05 27.25 -4.44
N PHE A 17 -14.13 27.02 -3.71
CA PHE A 17 -14.10 26.23 -2.48
C PHE A 17 -13.81 24.78 -2.84
N GLY A 18 -12.53 24.45 -3.00
CA GLY A 18 -12.04 23.09 -2.95
C GLY A 18 -12.29 22.54 -1.55
N GLN A 19 -13.30 21.70 -1.41
CA GLN A 19 -13.48 20.91 -0.20
C GLN A 19 -12.36 19.89 -0.15
N ALA A 20 -11.30 20.20 0.59
CA ALA A 20 -10.32 19.21 1.01
C ALA A 20 -11.04 18.20 1.91
N GLN A 21 -11.31 17.02 1.35
CA GLN A 21 -11.81 15.90 2.14
C GLN A 21 -10.69 15.51 3.10
N ALA A 22 -10.95 15.69 4.40
CA ALA A 22 -10.09 15.16 5.45
C ALA A 22 -10.11 13.63 5.32
N ALA A 23 -9.02 13.07 4.79
CA ALA A 23 -8.80 11.64 4.82
C ALA A 23 -8.83 11.20 6.29
N ILE A 24 -9.74 10.29 6.63
CA ILE A 24 -9.75 9.66 7.94
C ILE A 24 -8.43 8.91 8.06
N GLU A 25 -7.49 9.48 8.80
CA GLU A 25 -6.25 8.81 9.18
C GLU A 25 -6.65 7.67 10.10
N VAL A 26 -6.70 6.45 9.55
CA VAL A 26 -6.84 5.24 10.36
C VAL A 26 -5.61 5.20 11.25
N LYS A 27 -5.76 5.65 12.50
CA LYS A 27 -4.73 5.63 13.53
C LYS A 27 -4.39 4.17 13.81
N THR A 28 -3.49 3.63 12.99
CA THR A 28 -3.06 2.26 13.08
C THR A 28 -2.20 2.21 14.35
N PRO A 29 -2.53 1.37 15.34
CA PRO A 29 -1.69 1.26 16.54
C PRO A 29 -0.25 0.95 16.12
N PRO A 30 0.75 1.44 16.88
CA PRO A 30 2.14 1.13 16.59
C PRO A 30 2.26 -0.40 16.57
N ILE A 31 2.69 -0.94 15.42
CA ILE A 31 2.79 -2.39 15.20
C ILE A 31 3.84 -3.02 16.14
N CYS A 32 4.68 -2.19 16.73
CA CYS A 32 5.82 -2.60 17.53
C CYS A 32 5.64 -2.18 19.00
N LEU A 33 5.64 -3.18 19.87
CA LEU A 33 5.57 -3.03 21.34
C LEU A 33 6.95 -2.96 21.99
N SER A 34 8.03 -3.18 21.23
CA SER A 34 9.43 -3.16 21.67
C SER A 34 10.15 -1.87 21.24
N GLN A 35 11.46 -1.77 21.51
CA GLN A 35 12.25 -0.60 21.08
C GLN A 35 12.18 -0.42 19.55
N PRO A 36 11.93 0.81 19.07
CA PRO A 36 11.98 1.12 17.64
C PRO A 36 13.32 0.70 17.04
N ARG A 37 13.29 0.06 15.86
CA ARG A 37 14.47 -0.46 15.13
C ARG A 37 15.15 -1.69 15.73
N SER A 38 14.54 -2.36 16.73
CA SER A 38 15.00 -3.69 17.15
C SER A 38 14.61 -4.77 16.13
N ALA A 39 15.34 -5.89 16.11
CA ALA A 39 15.00 -7.05 15.27
C ALA A 39 13.58 -7.56 15.57
N ASP A 40 13.18 -7.60 16.84
CA ASP A 40 11.82 -7.99 17.25
C ASP A 40 10.75 -7.04 16.70
N CYS A 41 11.05 -5.74 16.68
CA CYS A 41 10.17 -4.70 16.16
C CYS A 41 9.95 -4.86 14.65
N ALA A 42 11.04 -5.13 13.91
CA ALA A 42 10.98 -5.39 12.47
C ALA A 42 10.17 -6.66 12.18
N ALA A 43 10.39 -7.73 12.95
CA ALA A 43 9.66 -8.98 12.81
C ALA A 43 8.16 -8.83 13.12
N GLN A 44 7.79 -8.12 14.19
CA GLN A 44 6.40 -7.79 14.52
C GLN A 44 5.75 -6.97 13.41
N THR A 45 6.46 -5.96 12.91
CA THR A 45 6.02 -5.10 11.80
C THR A 45 5.69 -5.92 10.56
N ARG A 46 6.61 -6.78 10.13
CA ARG A 46 6.42 -7.66 8.98
C ARG A 46 5.21 -8.58 9.18
N ARG A 47 5.05 -9.18 10.36
CA ARG A 47 3.94 -10.10 10.66
C ARG A 47 2.58 -9.42 10.53
N ALA A 48 2.37 -8.27 11.17
CA ALA A 48 1.08 -7.59 11.11
C ALA A 48 0.76 -7.07 9.69
N LEU A 49 1.78 -6.61 8.95
CA LEU A 49 1.60 -6.26 7.54
C LEU A 49 1.19 -7.48 6.71
N ASN A 50 1.82 -8.64 6.93
CA ASN A 50 1.47 -9.87 6.23
C ASN A 50 0.05 -10.35 6.56
N GLU A 51 -0.40 -10.20 7.81
CA GLU A 51 -1.78 -10.48 8.21
C GLU A 51 -2.78 -9.56 7.48
N ARG A 52 -2.50 -8.25 7.45
CA ARG A 52 -3.32 -7.28 6.70
C ARG A 52 -3.38 -7.63 5.21
N MET A 53 -2.24 -7.91 4.58
CA MET A 53 -2.18 -8.31 3.17
C MET A 53 -2.99 -9.59 2.92
N THR A 54 -2.85 -10.58 3.80
CA THR A 54 -3.58 -11.86 3.70
C THR A 54 -5.09 -11.65 3.82
N HIS A 55 -5.52 -10.73 4.70
CA HIS A 55 -6.92 -10.36 4.81
C HIS A 55 -7.45 -9.76 3.50
N LEU A 56 -6.78 -8.75 2.94
CA LEU A 56 -7.19 -8.13 1.66
C LEU A 56 -7.19 -9.14 0.50
N TYR A 57 -6.17 -10.01 0.45
CA TYR A 57 -6.10 -11.09 -0.54
C TYR A 57 -7.29 -12.05 -0.44
N ARG A 58 -7.72 -12.42 0.77
CA ARG A 58 -8.90 -13.27 0.98
C ARG A 58 -10.20 -12.59 0.53
N LEU A 59 -10.33 -11.28 0.74
CA LEU A 59 -11.48 -10.53 0.23
C LEU A 59 -11.52 -10.52 -1.30
N GLU A 60 -10.37 -10.38 -1.96
CA GLU A 60 -10.27 -10.49 -3.42
C GLU A 60 -10.59 -11.91 -3.90
N LEU A 61 -10.07 -12.95 -3.25
CA LEU A 61 -10.41 -14.34 -3.56
C LEU A 61 -11.90 -14.62 -3.48
N GLN A 62 -12.59 -14.09 -2.46
CA GLN A 62 -14.03 -14.29 -2.28
C GLN A 62 -14.84 -13.75 -3.47
N LYS A 63 -14.38 -12.68 -4.14
CA LYS A 63 -15.07 -12.13 -5.31
C LYS A 63 -15.03 -13.08 -6.51
N VAL A 64 -13.94 -13.81 -6.67
CA VAL A 64 -13.62 -14.62 -7.84
C VAL A 64 -13.77 -16.13 -7.59
N MET A 65 -14.26 -16.52 -6.42
CA MET A 65 -14.29 -17.91 -5.96
C MET A 65 -15.06 -18.82 -6.94
N GLY A 66 -14.47 -19.98 -7.25
CA GLY A 66 -15.01 -20.95 -8.21
C GLY A 66 -14.76 -20.59 -9.68
N THR A 67 -14.14 -19.44 -9.97
CA THR A 67 -13.87 -19.01 -11.35
C THR A 67 -12.44 -19.34 -11.78
N TYR A 68 -12.14 -19.21 -13.08
CA TYR A 68 -10.76 -19.27 -13.56
C TYR A 68 -9.88 -18.16 -12.97
N THR A 69 -10.47 -17.01 -12.62
CA THR A 69 -9.77 -15.87 -12.03
C THR A 69 -9.23 -16.18 -10.64
N GLU A 70 -9.91 -17.02 -9.84
CA GLU A 70 -9.41 -17.49 -8.54
C GLU A 70 -8.02 -18.11 -8.68
N ARG A 71 -7.87 -19.08 -9.59
CA ARG A 71 -6.59 -19.77 -9.84
C ARG A 71 -5.50 -18.80 -10.30
N ARG A 72 -5.86 -17.81 -11.13
CA ARG A 72 -4.90 -16.79 -11.58
C ARG A 72 -4.47 -15.87 -10.43
N LEU A 73 -5.40 -15.45 -9.58
CA LEU A 73 -5.13 -14.61 -8.42
C LEU A 73 -4.24 -15.34 -7.41
N ASP A 74 -4.55 -16.60 -7.11
CA ASP A 74 -3.73 -17.44 -6.23
C ASP A 74 -2.33 -17.66 -6.80
N HIS A 75 -2.23 -18.00 -8.08
CA HIS A 75 -0.95 -18.16 -8.75
C HIS A 75 -0.12 -16.87 -8.72
N ALA A 76 -0.72 -15.72 -9.03
CA ALA A 76 -0.06 -14.42 -9.00
C ALA A 76 0.42 -14.06 -7.58
N GLN A 77 -0.38 -14.31 -6.55
CA GLN A 77 -0.01 -14.06 -5.15
C GLN A 77 1.16 -14.96 -4.71
N ASN A 78 1.14 -16.23 -5.12
CA ASN A 78 2.20 -17.19 -4.81
C ASN A 78 3.53 -16.84 -5.51
N LEU A 79 3.49 -16.44 -6.79
CA LEU A 79 4.67 -15.96 -7.51
C LEU A 79 5.21 -14.66 -6.91
N TRP A 80 4.32 -13.71 -6.59
CA TRP A 80 4.72 -12.47 -5.93
C TRP A 80 5.45 -12.73 -4.62
N ARG A 81 4.97 -13.67 -3.79
CA ARG A 81 5.64 -14.01 -2.52
C ARG A 81 7.04 -14.57 -2.75
N ARG A 82 7.21 -15.45 -3.74
CA ARG A 82 8.52 -16.01 -4.10
C ARG A 82 9.48 -14.93 -4.58
N TRP A 83 9.01 -14.07 -5.49
CA TRP A 83 9.78 -12.93 -5.98
C TRP A 83 10.17 -11.97 -4.86
N ALA A 84 9.24 -11.61 -3.97
CA ALA A 84 9.52 -10.68 -2.88
C ALA A 84 10.58 -11.21 -1.90
N ASN A 85 10.57 -12.51 -1.60
CA ASN A 85 11.63 -13.13 -0.78
C ASN A 85 12.97 -13.11 -1.51
N ALA A 86 13.01 -13.55 -2.78
CA ALA A 86 14.23 -13.60 -3.56
C ALA A 86 14.84 -12.20 -3.77
N GLU A 87 14.02 -11.19 -4.01
CA GLU A 87 14.45 -9.79 -4.13
C GLU A 87 15.10 -9.29 -2.84
N CYS A 88 14.48 -9.56 -1.69
CA CYS A 88 15.05 -9.15 -0.40
C CYS A 88 16.35 -9.89 -0.06
N GLU A 89 16.43 -11.18 -0.36
CA GLU A 89 17.67 -11.96 -0.21
C GLU A 89 18.78 -11.42 -1.14
N PHE A 90 18.45 -11.11 -2.40
CA PHE A 90 19.41 -10.49 -3.33
C PHE A 90 19.95 -9.16 -2.79
N ARG A 91 19.06 -8.28 -2.30
CA ARG A 91 19.44 -6.96 -1.76
C ARG A 91 20.28 -7.03 -0.48
N ASN A 92 20.01 -8.01 0.38
CA ASN A 92 20.65 -8.13 1.69
C ASN A 92 21.90 -9.01 1.70
N GLY A 93 22.15 -9.74 0.61
CA GLY A 93 23.23 -10.72 0.52
C GLY A 93 22.86 -12.06 1.19
N PRO A 94 23.81 -13.01 1.24
CA PRO A 94 23.57 -14.36 1.74
C PRO A 94 22.88 -14.38 3.11
N PRO A 95 21.96 -15.32 3.36
CA PRO A 95 21.25 -15.37 4.62
C PRO A 95 22.16 -15.55 5.83
N ASP A 96 22.05 -14.64 6.80
CA ASP A 96 22.75 -14.68 8.09
C ASP A 96 21.73 -14.50 9.22
N TRP A 97 20.90 -15.53 9.43
CA TRP A 97 19.78 -15.50 10.38
C TRP A 97 20.21 -15.32 11.83
N GLN A 98 21.46 -15.64 12.17
CA GLN A 98 22.02 -15.45 13.51
C GLN A 98 22.43 -14.00 13.76
N ASN A 99 22.57 -13.20 12.70
CA ASN A 99 22.91 -11.80 12.77
C ASN A 99 21.65 -10.93 12.80
N ALA A 100 21.36 -10.36 13.97
CA ALA A 100 20.20 -9.50 14.18
C ALA A 100 20.12 -8.33 13.18
N ALA A 101 21.26 -7.79 12.73
CA ALA A 101 21.28 -6.71 11.75
C ALA A 101 20.84 -7.19 10.36
N TRP A 102 21.24 -8.39 9.95
CA TRP A 102 20.78 -8.99 8.70
C TRP A 102 19.28 -9.28 8.76
N SER A 103 18.80 -9.93 9.84
CA SER A 103 17.38 -10.24 10.03
C SER A 103 16.50 -8.99 10.04
N THR A 104 16.97 -7.91 10.67
CA THR A 104 16.28 -6.60 10.66
C THR A 104 16.14 -6.06 9.24
N ARG A 105 17.23 -6.04 8.44
CA ARG A 105 17.17 -5.58 7.04
C ARG A 105 16.27 -6.45 6.18
N GLN A 106 16.23 -7.76 6.44
CA GLN A 106 15.34 -8.69 5.75
C GLN A 106 13.87 -8.38 6.04
N ASP A 107 13.51 -8.22 7.31
CA ASP A 107 12.14 -7.92 7.72
C ASP A 107 11.69 -6.52 7.25
N ASP A 108 12.59 -5.53 7.26
CA ASP A 108 12.32 -4.20 6.73
C ASP A 108 12.08 -4.22 5.22
N CYS A 109 12.91 -4.95 4.46
CA CYS A 109 12.72 -5.14 3.02
C CYS A 109 11.37 -5.78 2.72
N LEU A 110 11.06 -6.90 3.37
CA LEU A 110 9.80 -7.60 3.19
C LEU A 110 8.61 -6.72 3.58
N SER A 111 8.72 -5.93 4.64
CA SER A 111 7.70 -4.97 5.05
C SER A 111 7.42 -3.93 3.95
N GLY A 112 8.45 -3.43 3.26
CA GLY A 112 8.29 -2.55 2.10
C GLY A 112 7.53 -3.20 0.93
N MET A 113 7.88 -4.46 0.62
CA MET A 113 7.21 -5.24 -0.42
C MET A 113 5.73 -5.48 -0.07
N ILE A 114 5.45 -5.87 1.18
CA ILE A 114 4.09 -6.13 1.66
C ILE A 114 3.24 -4.86 1.62
N ARG A 115 3.76 -3.69 2.01
CA ARG A 115 3.04 -2.41 1.90
C ARG A 115 2.62 -2.11 0.46
N SER A 116 3.52 -2.33 -0.49
CA SER A 116 3.22 -2.14 -1.92
C SER A 116 2.14 -3.10 -2.40
N ARG A 117 2.17 -4.36 -1.93
CA ARG A 117 1.15 -5.35 -2.28
C ARG A 117 -0.20 -5.08 -1.61
N ILE A 118 -0.21 -4.59 -0.38
CA ILE A 118 -1.41 -4.08 0.30
C ILE A 118 -2.06 -2.99 -0.55
N ALA A 119 -1.29 -2.00 -1.01
CA ALA A 119 -1.82 -0.92 -1.84
C ALA A 119 -2.43 -1.44 -3.15
N GLN A 120 -1.82 -2.45 -3.79
CA GLN A 120 -2.39 -3.09 -4.98
C GLN A 120 -3.71 -3.81 -4.68
N LEU A 121 -3.74 -4.66 -3.64
CA LEU A 121 -4.93 -5.41 -3.27
C LEU A 121 -6.08 -4.51 -2.82
N ASP A 122 -5.78 -3.45 -2.06
CA ASP A 122 -6.75 -2.43 -1.67
C ASP A 122 -7.28 -1.66 -2.89
N GLY A 123 -6.40 -1.34 -3.84
CA GLY A 123 -6.78 -0.77 -5.14
C GLY A 123 -7.73 -1.68 -5.91
N PHE A 124 -7.47 -2.99 -5.96
CA PHE A 124 -8.38 -3.97 -6.58
C PHE A 124 -9.73 -4.04 -5.86
N LEU A 125 -9.71 -3.96 -4.52
CA LEU A 125 -10.92 -4.02 -3.70
C LEU A 125 -11.91 -2.91 -4.05
N HIS A 126 -11.39 -1.70 -4.22
CA HIS A 126 -12.16 -0.48 -4.48
C HIS A 126 -12.30 -0.13 -5.97
N CYS A 127 -11.75 -0.93 -6.87
CA CYS A 127 -11.82 -0.68 -8.30
C CYS A 127 -13.23 -0.95 -8.87
N SER A 128 -13.72 -0.02 -9.70
CA SER A 128 -14.91 -0.18 -10.55
C SER A 128 -14.63 0.18 -12.02
N GLY A 129 -15.27 -0.54 -12.95
CA GLY A 129 -15.13 -0.30 -14.39
C GLY A 129 -14.23 -1.30 -15.13
N ALA A 130 -14.02 -1.05 -16.42
CA ALA A 130 -13.39 -1.98 -17.35
C ALA A 130 -11.88 -2.19 -17.12
N THR A 131 -11.23 -1.31 -16.35
CA THR A 131 -9.79 -1.37 -16.04
C THR A 131 -9.47 -2.19 -14.79
N CYS A 132 -10.50 -2.70 -14.11
CA CYS A 132 -10.33 -3.45 -12.87
C CYS A 132 -10.00 -4.92 -13.11
N PRO A 133 -9.39 -5.61 -12.14
CA PRO A 133 -9.26 -7.05 -12.20
C PRO A 133 -10.65 -7.70 -12.40
N PRO A 134 -10.71 -8.80 -13.17
CA PRO A 134 -11.94 -9.54 -13.36
C PRO A 134 -12.50 -10.01 -12.00
N LYS A 135 -13.82 -9.94 -11.84
CA LYS A 135 -14.55 -10.47 -10.68
C LYS A 135 -15.15 -11.82 -11.04
#